data_AF-A0A1X1RQ59-F1
#
_entry.id   AF-A0A1X1RQ59-F1
#
_cell.length_a   1.000
_cell.length_b   1.000
_cell.length_c   1.000
_cell.angle_alpha   90.00
_cell.angle_beta   90.00
_cell.angle_gamma   90.00
#
_symmetry.space_group_name_H-M   'P 1'
#
loop_
_entity.id
_entity.type
_entity.pdbx_description
1 polymer ?
#
loop_
_entity_poly.entity_id
_entity_poly.type
_entity_poly.pdbx_seq_one_letter_code
_entity_poly.pdbx_strand_id
1 'polypeptide(L)'
;MRRVWLVAMVVVLVGACAHSPASTPAATESAPADQVNPANIKRMSRDMPPGYEVTAVSGTAAPPAIWGLGPDWTAEPSHCAALADPAGGRGQSPQGVSASGDGGIIYTVVAAAPARLDPALVVDCPQWTMTNGAATTRVHLIAPPQIDGVETLGMVSETVTPVEGGNGITSQATTFTAYLGGYYAFTTLITDPGSAQPPLPPQFAADLLVNTVAELRR
;
A
#
# COMPACT_ATOMS: atom_id res chain seq x y z
N MET A 1 9.85 94.93 15.27
CA MET A 1 9.19 95.10 13.94
C MET A 1 8.66 93.73 13.54
N ARG A 2 7.43 93.36 13.90
CA ARG A 2 6.16 93.57 13.18
C ARG A 2 6.17 92.98 11.76
N ARG A 3 5.62 91.77 11.60
CA ARG A 3 4.49 91.46 10.70
C ARG A 3 4.07 89.98 10.81
N VAL A 4 2.90 89.81 11.44
CA VAL A 4 2.00 88.64 11.40
C VAL A 4 1.39 88.55 10.01
N TRP A 5 1.37 87.37 9.38
CA TRP A 5 0.41 87.02 8.33
C TRP A 5 -0.10 85.58 8.53
N LEU A 6 -1.41 85.50 8.79
CA LEU A 6 -2.26 84.32 8.77
C LEU A 6 -2.48 83.85 7.33
N VAL A 7 -2.38 82.55 7.03
CA VAL A 7 -3.09 81.96 5.87
C VAL A 7 -3.55 80.54 6.19
N ALA A 8 -4.88 80.43 6.27
CA ALA A 8 -5.82 79.34 5.99
C ALA A 8 -5.35 77.86 5.93
N MET A 9 -5.98 77.08 6.81
CA MET A 9 -6.27 75.65 6.69
C MET A 9 -6.88 75.28 5.34
N VAL A 10 -6.36 74.22 4.71
CA VAL A 10 -7.13 73.34 3.84
C VAL A 10 -6.94 71.92 4.37
N VAL A 11 -7.95 71.41 5.07
CA VAL A 11 -8.03 70.01 5.50
C VAL A 11 -8.63 69.22 4.35
N VAL A 12 -7.80 68.46 3.65
CA VAL A 12 -8.27 67.47 2.66
C VAL A 12 -8.54 66.16 3.41
N LEU A 13 -9.81 65.88 3.66
CA LEU A 13 -10.27 64.55 4.09
C LEU A 13 -10.29 63.62 2.86
N VAL A 14 -9.23 62.83 2.69
CA VAL A 14 -9.28 61.67 1.80
C VAL A 14 -9.79 60.50 2.63
N GLY A 15 -11.03 60.09 2.38
CA GLY A 15 -11.60 58.87 2.95
C GLY A 15 -10.80 57.66 2.46
N ALA A 16 -9.95 57.11 3.32
CA ALA A 16 -9.31 55.83 3.07
C ALA A 16 -10.37 54.74 3.24
N CYS A 17 -10.77 54.12 2.12
CA CYS A 17 -11.53 52.89 2.12
C CYS A 17 -10.74 51.83 2.91
N ALA A 18 -11.23 51.47 4.08
CA ALA A 18 -10.80 50.30 4.81
C ALA A 18 -11.06 49.07 3.92
N HIS A 19 -10.03 48.62 3.20
CA HIS A 19 -10.03 47.30 2.60
C HIS A 19 -9.80 46.31 3.74
N SER A 20 -10.86 45.61 4.14
CA SER A 20 -10.74 44.39 4.92
C SER A 20 -9.72 43.49 4.21
N PRO A 21 -8.66 43.01 4.90
CA PRO A 21 -7.83 41.97 4.31
C PRO A 21 -8.75 40.79 4.00
N ALA A 22 -8.84 40.44 2.72
CA ALA A 22 -9.50 39.22 2.29
C ALA A 22 -8.88 38.08 3.11
N SER A 23 -9.72 37.34 3.84
CA SER A 23 -9.31 36.12 4.50
C SER A 23 -8.69 35.22 3.45
N THR A 24 -7.36 35.07 3.48
CA THR A 24 -6.66 34.01 2.76
C THR A 24 -7.39 32.71 3.10
N PRO A 25 -7.87 31.93 2.13
CA PRO A 25 -8.35 30.59 2.41
C PRO A 25 -7.24 29.88 3.17
N ALA A 26 -7.52 29.43 4.40
CA ALA A 26 -6.59 28.59 5.13
C ALA A 26 -6.19 27.47 4.16
N ALA A 27 -4.90 27.37 3.88
CA ALA A 27 -4.38 26.19 3.21
C ALA A 27 -4.92 25.00 3.99
N THR A 28 -5.72 24.16 3.34
CA THR A 28 -6.08 22.87 3.92
C THR A 28 -4.76 22.14 4.12
N GLU A 29 -4.27 22.17 5.34
CA GLU A 29 -3.15 21.37 5.77
C GLU A 29 -3.56 19.93 5.47
N SER A 30 -2.94 19.34 4.45
CA SER A 30 -3.08 17.91 4.20
C SER A 30 -2.72 17.22 5.51
N ALA A 31 -3.66 16.43 6.05
CA ALA A 31 -3.40 15.64 7.26
C ALA A 31 -2.04 14.95 7.10
N PRO A 32 -1.14 15.03 8.09
CA PRO A 32 0.19 14.46 7.94
C PRO A 32 0.04 12.97 7.63
N ALA A 33 0.81 12.49 6.66
CA ALA A 33 0.90 11.07 6.29
C ALA A 33 1.42 10.17 7.44
N ASP A 34 1.59 10.72 8.64
CA ASP A 34 2.38 10.16 9.75
C ASP A 34 1.57 9.42 10.81
N GLN A 35 0.23 9.46 10.80
CA GLN A 35 -0.55 8.71 11.80
C GLN A 35 -1.05 7.38 11.23
N VAL A 36 -0.16 6.39 11.18
CA VAL A 36 -0.51 5.00 10.92
C VAL A 36 -0.70 4.28 12.26
N ASN A 37 -1.89 3.69 12.48
CA ASN A 37 -2.17 2.84 13.62
C ASN A 37 -2.31 1.37 13.18
N PRO A 38 -1.25 0.55 13.28
CA PRO A 38 -1.29 -0.84 12.82
C PRO A 38 -2.34 -1.68 13.55
N ALA A 39 -2.72 -1.33 14.79
CA ALA A 39 -3.72 -2.07 15.55
C ALA A 39 -5.12 -2.01 14.94
N ASN A 40 -5.38 -1.07 14.02
CA ASN A 40 -6.64 -0.98 13.28
C ASN A 40 -6.78 -2.08 12.22
N ILE A 41 -5.69 -2.75 11.79
CA ILE A 41 -5.70 -3.78 10.74
C ILE A 41 -6.69 -4.92 11.03
N LYS A 42 -6.94 -5.24 12.30
CA LYS A 42 -7.89 -6.27 12.72
C LYS A 42 -9.33 -5.99 12.26
N ARG A 43 -9.67 -4.73 11.98
CA ARG A 43 -11.00 -4.31 11.53
C ARG A 43 -11.29 -4.73 10.09
N MET A 44 -10.25 -5.04 9.31
CA MET A 44 -10.38 -5.54 7.94
C MET A 44 -11.10 -6.89 7.86
N SER A 45 -11.23 -7.62 8.98
CA SER A 45 -12.11 -8.80 9.10
C SER A 45 -13.55 -8.54 8.66
N ARG A 46 -14.03 -7.30 8.77
CA ARG A 46 -15.41 -6.90 8.40
C ARG A 46 -15.61 -6.68 6.90
N ASP A 47 -14.50 -6.49 6.18
CA ASP A 47 -14.50 -6.20 4.75
C ASP A 47 -14.30 -7.47 3.91
N MET A 48 -14.21 -8.63 4.59
CA MET A 48 -14.08 -9.93 3.94
C MET A 48 -15.41 -10.38 3.33
N PRO A 49 -15.40 -11.15 2.23
CA PRO A 49 -16.63 -11.60 1.59
C PRO A 49 -17.50 -12.43 2.55
N PRO A 50 -18.84 -12.38 2.41
CA PRO A 50 -19.73 -13.21 3.20
C PRO A 50 -19.39 -14.70 3.09
N GLY A 51 -19.40 -15.40 4.22
CA GLY A 51 -19.12 -16.84 4.27
C GLY A 51 -17.63 -17.21 4.34
N TYR A 52 -16.71 -16.24 4.25
CA TYR A 52 -15.29 -16.50 4.45
C TYR A 52 -14.97 -16.80 5.92
N GLU A 53 -14.10 -17.77 6.15
CA GLU A 53 -13.50 -18.03 7.46
C GLU A 53 -12.34 -17.07 7.69
N VAL A 54 -12.42 -16.24 8.73
CA VAL A 54 -11.43 -15.19 9.03
C VAL A 54 -10.55 -15.59 10.21
N THR A 55 -9.23 -15.47 10.04
CA THR A 55 -8.22 -15.78 11.05
C THR A 55 -7.22 -14.63 11.18
N ALA A 56 -6.58 -14.52 12.34
CA ALA A 56 -5.54 -13.53 12.57
C ALA A 56 -4.20 -14.00 11.94
N VAL A 57 -3.49 -13.06 11.32
CA VAL A 57 -2.14 -13.29 10.79
C VAL A 57 -1.12 -12.62 11.72
N SER A 58 -0.09 -13.36 12.08
CA SER A 58 1.08 -12.87 12.82
C SER A 58 2.35 -13.53 12.29
N GLY A 59 3.49 -12.85 12.40
CA GLY A 59 4.80 -13.36 11.95
C GLY A 59 5.07 -13.27 10.45
N THR A 60 4.04 -13.12 9.62
CA THR A 60 4.18 -12.96 8.17
C THR A 60 4.37 -11.51 7.77
N ALA A 61 5.61 -11.10 7.51
CA ALA A 61 5.91 -9.72 7.12
C ALA A 61 5.93 -9.51 5.60
N ALA A 62 6.25 -10.52 4.79
CA ALA A 62 6.53 -10.30 3.37
C ALA A 62 5.66 -11.18 2.43
N PRO A 63 5.22 -10.64 1.28
CA PRO A 63 4.46 -11.38 0.27
C PRO A 63 5.02 -12.75 -0.14
N PRO A 64 6.34 -12.97 -0.33
CA PRO A 64 6.88 -14.28 -0.72
C PRO A 64 6.52 -15.44 0.23
N ALA A 65 6.36 -15.16 1.52
CA ALA A 65 5.90 -16.18 2.48
C ALA A 65 4.45 -16.61 2.23
N ILE A 66 3.60 -15.70 1.70
CA ILE A 66 2.20 -15.96 1.35
C ILE A 66 2.09 -16.61 -0.03
N TRP A 67 3.00 -16.29 -0.95
CA TRP A 67 3.05 -16.89 -2.29
C TRP A 67 3.49 -18.35 -2.31
N GLY A 68 3.81 -18.92 -1.14
CA GLY A 68 4.22 -20.32 -0.98
C GLY A 68 5.71 -20.57 -1.19
N LEU A 69 6.55 -19.53 -1.28
CA LEU A 69 7.99 -19.70 -1.45
C LEU A 69 8.70 -20.11 -0.16
N GLY A 70 8.16 -19.88 1.04
CA GLY A 70 8.86 -20.17 2.30
C GLY A 70 10.07 -19.25 2.56
N PRO A 71 10.96 -19.56 3.52
CA PRO A 71 12.16 -18.78 3.82
C PRO A 71 13.30 -19.04 2.82
N ASP A 72 14.34 -18.21 2.77
CA ASP A 72 15.56 -18.43 1.94
C ASP A 72 15.33 -18.44 0.41
N TRP A 73 14.26 -17.77 -0.05
CA TRP A 73 14.06 -17.52 -1.46
C TRP A 73 15.12 -16.56 -2.03
N THR A 74 15.35 -16.65 -3.34
CA THR A 74 16.20 -15.72 -4.09
C THR A 74 15.43 -15.11 -5.24
N ALA A 75 15.89 -13.96 -5.76
CA ALA A 75 15.34 -13.33 -6.95
C ALA A 75 16.41 -13.20 -8.04
N GLU A 76 15.97 -13.26 -9.29
CA GLU A 76 16.79 -13.01 -10.47
C GLU A 76 16.07 -12.02 -11.41
N PRO A 77 16.62 -10.80 -11.60
CA PRO A 77 17.80 -10.23 -10.92
C PRO A 77 17.63 -10.04 -9.40
N SER A 78 18.73 -10.11 -8.64
CA SER A 78 18.68 -10.08 -7.16
C SER A 78 18.15 -8.78 -6.58
N HIS A 79 18.37 -7.64 -7.24
CA HIS A 79 17.87 -6.34 -6.78
C HIS A 79 16.34 -6.23 -6.88
N CYS A 80 15.68 -7.02 -7.75
CA CYS A 80 14.22 -7.04 -7.87
C CYS A 80 13.53 -7.65 -6.63
N ALA A 81 14.27 -8.34 -5.76
CA ALA A 81 13.78 -8.85 -4.48
C ALA A 81 13.11 -7.76 -3.61
N ALA A 82 13.62 -6.52 -3.68
CA ALA A 82 13.13 -5.42 -2.85
C ALA A 82 11.69 -4.99 -3.19
N LEU A 83 11.20 -5.27 -4.41
CA LEU A 83 9.80 -5.05 -4.77
C LEU A 83 8.86 -6.06 -4.11
N ALA A 84 9.31 -7.31 -3.96
CA ALA A 84 8.55 -8.38 -3.32
C ALA A 84 8.59 -8.32 -1.79
N ASP A 85 9.73 -7.92 -1.21
CA ASP A 85 9.92 -7.78 0.23
C ASP A 85 10.57 -6.43 0.56
N PRO A 86 9.75 -5.37 0.74
CA PRO A 86 10.23 -4.02 1.00
C PRO A 86 11.12 -3.88 2.25
N ALA A 87 10.99 -4.79 3.21
CA ALA A 87 11.76 -4.77 4.44
C ALA A 87 12.98 -5.71 4.41
N GLY A 88 13.12 -6.54 3.37
CA GLY A 88 14.17 -7.55 3.25
C GLY A 88 14.25 -8.47 4.48
N GLY A 89 13.11 -8.98 4.93
CA GLY A 89 12.99 -9.83 6.12
C GLY A 89 13.03 -9.09 7.45
N ARG A 90 13.12 -7.75 7.46
CA ARG A 90 13.23 -6.93 8.68
C ARG A 90 11.92 -6.28 9.12
N GLY A 91 10.80 -6.66 8.52
CA GLY A 91 9.48 -6.15 8.92
C GLY A 91 9.17 -6.54 10.37
N GLN A 92 8.91 -5.55 11.21
CA GLN A 92 8.68 -5.77 12.63
C GLN A 92 7.18 -5.84 12.96
N SER A 93 6.85 -6.67 13.95
CA SER A 93 5.50 -6.83 14.49
C SER A 93 4.41 -6.97 13.41
N PRO A 94 4.60 -7.80 12.37
CA PRO A 94 3.60 -7.98 11.33
C PRO A 94 2.30 -8.49 11.93
N GLN A 95 1.20 -7.88 11.51
CA GLN A 95 -0.13 -8.13 12.01
C GLN A 95 -1.14 -7.97 10.88
N GLY A 96 -2.20 -8.77 10.92
CA GLY A 96 -3.17 -8.77 9.84
C GLY A 96 -4.29 -9.76 10.05
N VAL A 97 -5.04 -9.96 8.99
CA VAL A 97 -6.09 -10.96 8.88
C VAL A 97 -5.92 -11.75 7.60
N SER A 98 -6.28 -13.03 7.65
CA SER A 98 -6.48 -13.85 6.47
C SER A 98 -7.92 -14.32 6.43
N ALA A 99 -8.46 -14.49 5.22
CA ALA A 99 -9.81 -14.97 5.04
C ALA A 99 -9.84 -15.97 3.88
N SER A 100 -10.38 -17.16 4.11
CA SER A 100 -10.49 -18.21 3.09
C SER A 100 -11.95 -18.53 2.80
N GLY A 101 -12.26 -18.72 1.52
CA GLY A 101 -13.59 -19.11 1.07
C GLY A 101 -13.63 -19.34 -0.44
N ASP A 102 -14.85 -19.32 -1.00
CA ASP A 102 -15.04 -19.49 -2.43
C ASP A 102 -14.35 -18.38 -3.22
N GLY A 103 -13.48 -18.78 -4.16
CA GLY A 103 -12.75 -17.87 -5.02
C GLY A 103 -11.35 -17.47 -4.52
N GLY A 104 -10.91 -17.94 -3.35
CA GLY A 104 -9.50 -17.85 -2.95
C GLY A 104 -9.24 -17.58 -1.47
N ILE A 105 -7.99 -17.23 -1.18
CA ILE A 105 -7.55 -16.81 0.15
C ILE A 105 -7.06 -15.37 0.08
N ILE A 106 -7.58 -14.52 0.95
CA ILE A 106 -7.21 -13.12 1.06
C ILE A 106 -6.30 -12.95 2.27
N TYR A 107 -5.27 -12.13 2.13
CA TYR A 107 -4.43 -11.65 3.22
C TYR A 107 -4.47 -10.13 3.22
N THR A 108 -4.55 -9.54 4.41
CA THR A 108 -4.40 -8.10 4.62
C THR A 108 -3.47 -7.90 5.80
N VAL A 109 -2.29 -7.35 5.55
CA VAL A 109 -1.19 -7.32 6.51
C VAL A 109 -0.59 -5.92 6.56
N VAL A 110 -0.17 -5.49 7.76
CA VAL A 110 0.67 -4.33 7.98
C VAL A 110 1.91 -4.74 8.78
N ALA A 111 3.06 -4.20 8.43
CA ALA A 111 4.31 -4.41 9.16
C ALA A 111 5.06 -3.08 9.31
N ALA A 112 5.77 -2.92 10.43
CA ALA A 112 6.60 -1.75 10.68
C ALA A 112 7.95 -1.91 9.97
N ALA A 113 8.26 -0.98 9.07
CA ALA A 113 9.56 -0.85 8.42
C ALA A 113 9.63 0.53 7.72
N PRO A 114 10.78 1.22 7.74
CA PRO A 114 11.00 2.42 6.95
C PRO A 114 11.16 2.05 5.46
N ALA A 115 10.09 1.58 4.84
CA ALA A 115 10.06 1.15 3.46
C ALA A 115 9.60 2.29 2.55
N ARG A 116 10.27 2.45 1.41
CA ARG A 116 9.84 3.34 0.33
C ARG A 116 9.89 2.59 -0.99
N LEU A 117 9.02 2.96 -1.91
CA LEU A 117 9.09 2.45 -3.25
C LEU A 117 10.22 3.17 -3.99
N ASP A 118 11.15 2.42 -4.57
CA ASP A 118 12.17 2.99 -5.45
C ASP A 118 11.62 3.01 -6.88
N PRO A 119 11.38 4.19 -7.49
CA PRO A 119 10.88 4.27 -8.85
C PRO A 119 11.83 3.66 -9.89
N ALA A 120 13.13 3.62 -9.63
CA ALA A 120 14.09 2.97 -10.53
C ALA A 120 13.84 1.46 -10.58
N LEU A 121 13.60 0.82 -9.44
CA LEU A 121 13.27 -0.61 -9.39
C LEU A 121 11.97 -0.92 -10.13
N VAL A 122 10.97 -0.05 -10.07
CA VAL A 122 9.70 -0.23 -10.82
C VAL A 122 9.95 -0.28 -12.33
N VAL A 123 10.89 0.53 -12.83
CA VAL A 123 11.27 0.56 -14.24
C VAL A 123 12.16 -0.63 -14.62
N ASP A 124 13.13 -0.97 -13.76
CA ASP A 124 14.14 -1.98 -14.04
C ASP A 124 13.63 -3.42 -13.84
N CYS A 125 12.61 -3.61 -13.00
CA CYS A 125 12.04 -4.91 -12.65
C CYS A 125 10.56 -5.05 -13.04
N PRO A 126 10.18 -4.87 -14.33
CA PRO A 126 8.79 -5.06 -14.76
C PRO A 126 8.34 -6.53 -14.63
N GLN A 127 9.31 -7.45 -14.64
CA GLN A 127 9.14 -8.87 -14.40
C GLN A 127 10.45 -9.47 -13.85
N TRP A 128 10.35 -10.47 -12.98
CA TRP A 128 11.51 -11.20 -12.46
C TRP A 128 11.09 -12.62 -12.03
N THR A 129 12.08 -13.47 -11.76
CA THR A 129 11.83 -14.82 -11.22
C THR A 129 12.35 -14.91 -9.81
N MET A 130 11.64 -15.64 -8.97
CA MET A 130 12.03 -15.99 -7.61
C MET A 130 12.06 -17.51 -7.45
N THR A 131 12.96 -18.02 -6.65
CA THR A 131 13.09 -19.47 -6.41
C THR A 131 13.35 -19.79 -4.95
N ASN A 132 12.82 -20.93 -4.50
CA ASN A 132 13.26 -21.59 -3.27
C ASN A 132 13.20 -23.10 -3.45
N GLY A 133 14.36 -23.76 -3.41
CA GLY A 133 14.46 -25.21 -3.62
C GLY A 133 13.81 -25.60 -4.95
N ALA A 134 12.70 -26.32 -4.88
CA ALA A 134 11.96 -26.77 -6.06
C ALA A 134 10.87 -25.79 -6.52
N ALA A 135 10.47 -24.82 -5.69
CA ALA A 135 9.44 -23.85 -6.02
C ALA A 135 10.02 -22.72 -6.89
N THR A 136 9.31 -22.38 -7.97
CA THR A 136 9.64 -21.24 -8.85
C THR A 136 8.45 -20.31 -8.93
N THR A 137 8.66 -19.03 -8.69
CA THR A 137 7.64 -17.98 -8.79
C THR A 137 8.03 -16.98 -9.86
N ARG A 138 7.19 -16.79 -10.87
CA ARG A 138 7.35 -15.70 -11.84
C ARG A 138 6.54 -14.51 -11.38
N VAL A 139 7.13 -13.34 -11.32
CA VAL A 139 6.45 -12.11 -10.90
C VAL A 139 6.45 -11.11 -12.03
N HIS A 140 5.34 -10.39 -12.22
CA HIS A 140 5.28 -9.22 -13.08
C HIS A 140 4.46 -8.11 -12.44
N LEU A 141 4.78 -6.88 -12.81
CA LEU A 141 4.08 -5.70 -12.31
C LEU A 141 2.72 -5.51 -13.02
N ILE A 142 1.75 -5.05 -12.25
CA ILE A 142 0.43 -4.61 -12.73
C ILE A 142 0.12 -3.21 -12.19
N ALA A 143 -0.87 -2.55 -12.79
CA ALA A 143 -1.30 -1.24 -12.32
C ALA A 143 -1.82 -1.32 -10.87
N PRO A 144 -1.27 -0.53 -9.93
CA PRO A 144 -1.75 -0.51 -8.55
C PRO A 144 -2.97 0.43 -8.40
N PRO A 145 -3.77 0.25 -7.33
CA PRO A 145 -4.79 1.23 -6.97
C PRO A 145 -4.14 2.58 -6.65
N GLN A 146 -4.81 3.66 -7.05
CA GLN A 146 -4.38 5.01 -6.72
C GLN A 146 -4.91 5.38 -5.33
N ILE A 147 -4.01 5.85 -4.46
CA ILE A 147 -4.33 6.29 -3.10
C ILE A 147 -3.63 7.63 -2.87
N ASP A 148 -4.39 8.65 -2.49
CA ASP A 148 -3.86 10.00 -2.33
C ASP A 148 -2.70 10.04 -1.31
N GLY A 149 -1.55 10.57 -1.79
CA GLY A 149 -0.34 10.71 -0.99
C GLY A 149 0.31 9.39 -0.57
N VAL A 150 0.06 8.29 -1.27
CA VAL A 150 0.61 6.96 -0.98
C VAL A 150 1.18 6.34 -2.24
N GLU A 151 2.45 5.95 -2.18
CA GLU A 151 3.05 5.12 -3.23
C GLU A 151 2.49 3.71 -3.13
N THR A 152 2.09 3.16 -4.27
CA THR A 152 1.53 1.80 -4.36
C THR A 152 2.24 0.98 -5.43
N LEU A 153 2.31 -0.33 -5.22
CA LEU A 153 2.88 -1.30 -6.16
C LEU A 153 1.92 -2.47 -6.33
N GLY A 154 1.68 -2.90 -7.57
CA GLY A 154 0.87 -4.05 -7.91
C GLY A 154 1.73 -5.16 -8.51
N MET A 155 1.54 -6.39 -8.06
CA MET A 155 2.27 -7.56 -8.53
C MET A 155 1.31 -8.72 -8.77
N VAL A 156 1.54 -9.47 -9.84
CA VAL A 156 1.01 -10.82 -10.00
C VAL A 156 2.17 -11.79 -9.93
N SER A 157 2.03 -12.81 -9.09
CA SER A 157 3.01 -13.87 -8.96
C SER A 157 2.40 -15.23 -9.28
N GLU A 158 3.07 -16.03 -10.10
CA GLU A 158 2.67 -17.40 -10.42
C GLU A 158 3.71 -18.35 -9.86
N THR A 159 3.34 -19.11 -8.83
CA THR A 159 4.20 -20.08 -8.16
C THR A 159 3.90 -21.47 -8.67
N VAL A 160 4.92 -22.16 -9.15
CA VAL A 160 4.88 -23.58 -9.52
C VAL A 160 5.72 -24.35 -8.52
N THR A 161 5.09 -25.32 -7.85
CA THR A 161 5.76 -26.28 -6.98
C THR A 161 5.64 -27.66 -7.60
N PRO A 162 6.75 -28.32 -7.99
CA PRO A 162 6.70 -29.65 -8.57
C PRO A 162 6.22 -30.67 -7.54
N VAL A 163 5.46 -31.66 -7.98
CA VAL A 163 5.09 -32.84 -7.19
C VAL A 163 5.85 -34.07 -7.69
N GLU A 164 6.08 -35.07 -6.83
CA GLU A 164 6.86 -36.27 -7.14
C GLU A 164 6.37 -37.04 -8.39
N GLY A 165 5.10 -36.86 -8.78
CA GLY A 165 4.51 -37.45 -9.98
C GLY A 165 4.77 -36.71 -11.30
N GLY A 166 5.58 -35.65 -11.32
CA GLY A 166 5.96 -34.91 -12.53
C GLY A 166 5.02 -33.78 -12.97
N ASN A 167 3.85 -33.64 -12.32
CA ASN A 167 3.00 -32.45 -12.44
C ASN A 167 3.47 -31.37 -11.44
N GLY A 168 2.95 -30.15 -11.55
CA GLY A 168 3.19 -29.08 -10.57
C GLY A 168 1.88 -28.52 -10.03
N ILE A 169 1.87 -28.11 -8.77
CA ILE A 169 0.82 -27.25 -8.22
C ILE A 169 1.12 -25.84 -8.69
N THR A 170 0.17 -25.23 -9.39
CA THR A 170 0.26 -23.83 -9.80
C THR A 170 -0.65 -23.01 -8.91
N SER A 171 -0.11 -21.97 -8.28
CA SER A 171 -0.89 -20.98 -7.55
C SER A 171 -0.60 -19.61 -8.12
N GLN A 172 -1.62 -18.76 -8.18
CA GLN A 172 -1.46 -17.36 -8.55
C GLN A 172 -1.76 -16.48 -7.34
N ALA A 173 -0.94 -15.45 -7.14
CA ALA A 173 -1.19 -14.39 -6.18
C ALA A 173 -1.30 -13.06 -6.90
N THR A 174 -2.31 -12.26 -6.57
CA THR A 174 -2.32 -10.83 -6.87
C THR A 174 -2.06 -10.07 -5.58
N THR A 175 -0.98 -9.30 -5.54
CA THR A 175 -0.56 -8.53 -4.37
C THR A 175 -0.52 -7.04 -4.68
N PHE A 176 -1.09 -6.22 -3.80
CA PHE A 176 -0.93 -4.78 -3.83
C PHE A 176 -0.31 -4.30 -2.52
N THR A 177 0.71 -3.45 -2.62
CA THR A 177 1.44 -2.90 -1.47
C THR A 177 1.27 -1.38 -1.43
N ALA A 178 1.04 -0.84 -0.25
CA ALA A 178 1.05 0.59 0.05
C ALA A 178 2.23 0.93 0.97
N TYR A 179 3.01 1.95 0.60
CA TYR A 179 4.16 2.43 1.37
C TYR A 179 3.72 3.63 2.21
N LEU A 180 3.78 3.49 3.53
CA LEU A 180 3.18 4.41 4.51
C LEU A 180 4.26 5.05 5.41
N GLY A 181 5.46 5.26 4.87
CA GLY A 181 6.60 5.84 5.59
C GLY A 181 7.25 4.87 6.56
N GLY A 182 6.76 4.80 7.80
CA GLY A 182 7.25 3.89 8.84
C GLY A 182 6.64 2.48 8.80
N TYR A 183 5.71 2.27 7.89
CA TYR A 183 5.00 1.00 7.69
C TYR A 183 4.86 0.71 6.20
N TYR A 184 4.63 -0.55 5.88
CA TYR A 184 3.99 -0.93 4.63
C TYR A 184 2.80 -1.82 4.96
N ALA A 185 1.76 -1.70 4.14
CA ALA A 185 0.61 -2.58 4.19
C ALA A 185 0.47 -3.26 2.84
N PHE A 186 0.01 -4.50 2.82
CA PHE A 186 -0.28 -5.18 1.56
C PHE A 186 -1.54 -6.04 1.68
N THR A 187 -2.20 -6.19 0.54
CA THR A 187 -3.26 -7.16 0.34
C THR A 187 -2.80 -8.19 -0.67
N THR A 188 -3.10 -9.46 -0.43
CA THR A 188 -2.81 -10.55 -1.36
C THR A 188 -4.04 -11.41 -1.54
N LEU A 189 -4.42 -11.66 -2.79
CA LEU A 189 -5.41 -12.67 -3.16
C LEU A 189 -4.68 -13.87 -3.78
N ILE A 190 -4.77 -15.03 -3.13
CA ILE A 190 -4.30 -16.32 -3.65
C ILE A 190 -5.46 -17.05 -4.32
N THR A 191 -5.25 -17.48 -5.56
CA THR A 191 -6.18 -18.31 -6.33
C THR A 191 -5.46 -19.57 -6.83
N ASP A 192 -6.25 -20.62 -7.03
CA ASP A 192 -5.83 -21.82 -7.73
C ASP A 192 -6.48 -21.82 -9.13
N PRO A 193 -5.69 -21.62 -10.21
CA PRO A 193 -6.20 -21.67 -11.58
C PRO A 193 -6.87 -23.00 -11.96
N GLY A 194 -6.58 -24.09 -11.24
CA GLY A 194 -7.20 -25.40 -11.42
C GLY A 194 -8.50 -25.60 -10.64
N SER A 195 -8.90 -24.65 -9.80
CA SER A 195 -10.14 -24.74 -9.01
C SER A 195 -11.40 -24.72 -9.90
N ALA A 196 -12.40 -25.50 -9.50
CA ALA A 196 -13.72 -25.47 -10.14
C ALA A 196 -14.54 -24.22 -9.76
N GLN A 197 -14.19 -23.55 -8.66
CA GLN A 197 -14.83 -22.32 -8.24
C GLN A 197 -14.24 -21.13 -8.99
N PRO A 198 -15.07 -20.17 -9.45
CA PRO A 198 -14.55 -18.97 -10.08
C PRO A 198 -13.69 -18.17 -9.09
N PRO A 199 -12.50 -17.70 -9.49
CA PRO A 199 -11.66 -16.92 -8.60
C PRO A 199 -12.31 -15.57 -8.29
N LEU A 200 -12.03 -15.03 -7.10
CA LEU A 200 -12.29 -13.62 -6.83
C LEU A 200 -11.53 -12.75 -7.85
N PRO A 201 -12.10 -11.61 -8.27
CA PRO A 201 -11.41 -10.71 -9.18
C PRO A 201 -10.21 -10.06 -8.47
N PRO A 202 -9.07 -9.85 -9.17
CA PRO A 202 -7.92 -9.10 -8.66
C PRO A 202 -8.30 -7.72 -8.09
N GLN A 203 -9.32 -7.07 -8.67
CA GLN A 203 -9.85 -5.79 -8.21
C GLN A 203 -10.27 -5.81 -6.74
N PHE A 204 -10.76 -6.95 -6.23
CA PHE A 204 -11.13 -7.07 -4.81
C PHE A 204 -9.93 -6.79 -3.90
N ALA A 205 -8.75 -7.34 -4.22
CA ALA A 205 -7.54 -7.08 -3.45
C ALA A 205 -7.08 -5.62 -3.56
N ALA A 206 -7.26 -5.01 -4.73
CA ALA A 206 -6.94 -3.58 -4.94
C ALA A 206 -7.83 -2.68 -4.08
N ASP A 207 -9.15 -2.87 -4.13
CA ASP A 207 -10.13 -2.12 -3.34
C ASP A 207 -9.91 -2.33 -1.83
N LEU A 208 -9.56 -3.57 -1.45
CA LEU A 208 -9.24 -3.89 -0.07
C LEU A 208 -7.99 -3.14 0.42
N LEU A 209 -6.98 -2.90 -0.44
CA LEU A 209 -5.82 -2.09 -0.05
C LEU A 209 -6.22 -0.63 0.22
N VAL A 210 -7.11 -0.06 -0.60
CA VAL A 210 -7.65 1.29 -0.39
C VAL A 210 -8.34 1.38 0.98
N ASN A 211 -9.22 0.43 1.29
CA ASN A 211 -9.90 0.36 2.59
C ASN A 211 -8.91 0.15 3.74
N THR A 212 -7.88 -0.68 3.52
CA THR A 212 -6.82 -0.93 4.50
C THR A 212 -6.07 0.35 4.86
N VAL A 213 -5.64 1.12 3.88
CA VAL A 213 -4.95 2.40 4.12
C VAL A 213 -5.87 3.39 4.82
N ALA A 214 -7.14 3.46 4.41
CA ALA A 214 -8.11 4.32 5.07
C ALA A 214 -8.31 3.92 6.55
N GLU A 215 -8.37 2.64 6.87
CA GLU A 215 -8.54 2.14 8.23
C GLU A 215 -7.29 2.33 9.10
N LEU A 216 -6.10 2.14 8.53
CA LEU A 216 -4.83 2.36 9.20
C LEU A 216 -4.59 3.84 9.56
N ARG A 217 -5.19 4.78 8.82
CA ARG A 217 -5.07 6.23 9.05
C ARG A 217 -6.14 6.80 10.01
N ARG A 218 -6.99 5.96 10.59
CA ARG A 218 -8.04 6.35 11.56
C ARG A 218 -7.54 6.46 12.99
#